data_AF-A0A9P8MTT3-F1
#
_entry.id   AF-A0A9P8MTT3-F1
#
_cell.length_a   1.000
_cell.length_b   1.000
_cell.length_c   1.000
_cell.angle_alpha   90.00
_cell.angle_beta   90.00
_cell.angle_gamma   90.00
#
_symmetry.space_group_name_H-M   'P 1'
#
loop_
_entity.id
_entity.type
_entity.pdbx_description
1 polymer ?
#
loop_
_entity_poly.entity_id
_entity_poly.type
_entity_poly.pdbx_seq_one_letter_code
_entity_poly.pdbx_strand_id
1 'polypeptide(L)'
;MAASASQALRSMRERSIRVLVTPTPLTFAERRSVLQVLEQHGPVEVFKMTPGFNANFMSVTKHSATASRLVASSPLTYSIPVPRETTEVSLAGIDEPAPFDAHPPLTSGAAASDRDSVPDSQYKEFKLNVFPEPDYQHRFAMAPSPLCQPWPPVYEQDRSFMAAVLKQSLPRTIAAKGLAHWFLDFNKPAQSYKARRLQLKSWLPSKMKG
;
A
#
# COMPACT_ATOMS: atom_id res chain seq x y z
N MET A 1 -15.16 -0.56 22.72
CA MET A 1 -14.00 -1.01 21.92
C MET A 1 -14.34 -2.11 20.91
N ALA A 2 -15.06 -3.19 21.27
CA ALA A 2 -15.40 -4.25 20.31
C ALA A 2 -16.43 -3.84 19.22
N ALA A 3 -17.39 -2.97 19.57
CA ALA A 3 -18.39 -2.45 18.64
C ALA A 3 -17.78 -1.55 17.54
N SER A 4 -16.82 -0.68 17.89
CA SER A 4 -16.15 0.19 16.91
C SER A 4 -15.23 -0.60 15.96
N ALA A 5 -14.53 -1.61 16.46
CA ALA A 5 -13.69 -2.47 15.63
C ALA A 5 -14.51 -3.31 14.64
N SER A 6 -15.67 -3.82 15.05
CA SER A 6 -16.57 -4.57 14.15
C SER A 6 -17.22 -3.67 13.11
N GLN A 7 -17.56 -2.42 13.46
CA GLN A 7 -18.07 -1.43 12.51
C GLN A 7 -17.00 -1.01 11.49
N ALA A 8 -15.75 -0.79 11.92
CA ALA A 8 -14.64 -0.51 11.03
C ALA A 8 -14.38 -1.66 10.04
N LEU A 9 -14.43 -2.92 10.52
CA LEU A 9 -14.30 -4.09 9.66
C LEU A 9 -15.43 -4.19 8.63
N ARG A 10 -16.69 -3.97 9.03
CA ARG A 10 -17.83 -3.97 8.09
C ARG A 10 -17.66 -2.90 7.02
N SER A 11 -17.30 -1.67 7.43
CA SER A 11 -17.03 -0.57 6.53
C SER A 11 -15.87 -0.85 5.55
N MET A 12 -14.83 -1.56 5.97
CA MET A 12 -13.73 -1.95 5.06
C MET A 12 -14.21 -2.94 4.00
N ARG A 13 -15.03 -3.93 4.36
CA ARG A 13 -15.54 -4.95 3.43
C ARG A 13 -16.34 -4.32 2.28
N GLU A 14 -17.23 -3.40 2.60
CA GLU A 14 -18.06 -2.70 1.59
C GLU A 14 -17.26 -1.78 0.67
N ARG A 15 -16.05 -1.40 1.07
CA ARG A 15 -15.15 -0.49 0.33
C ARG A 15 -14.04 -1.20 -0.43
N SER A 16 -13.98 -2.52 -0.33
CA SER A 16 -12.89 -3.34 -0.87
C SER A 16 -13.22 -3.88 -2.25
N ILE A 17 -12.28 -3.71 -3.16
CA ILE A 17 -12.39 -4.11 -4.56
C ILE A 17 -11.13 -4.84 -4.99
N ARG A 18 -11.32 -5.79 -5.89
CA ARG A 18 -10.25 -6.47 -6.61
C ARG A 18 -10.18 -5.92 -8.02
N VAL A 19 -8.97 -5.61 -8.47
CA VAL A 19 -8.71 -5.01 -9.77
C VAL A 19 -7.80 -5.92 -10.57
N LEU A 20 -8.28 -6.36 -11.73
CA LEU A 20 -7.54 -7.17 -12.69
C LEU A 20 -7.19 -6.32 -13.90
N VAL A 21 -5.90 -6.25 -14.23
CA VAL A 21 -5.37 -5.41 -15.31
C VAL A 21 -4.92 -6.29 -16.48
N THR A 22 -5.24 -5.89 -17.71
CA THR A 22 -4.79 -6.58 -18.93
C THR A 22 -4.40 -5.54 -19.98
N PRO A 23 -3.17 -5.58 -20.54
CA PRO A 23 -2.09 -6.52 -20.26
C PRO A 23 -1.47 -6.32 -18.87
N THR A 24 -0.66 -7.28 -18.40
CA THR A 24 -0.03 -7.22 -17.08
C THR A 24 0.88 -5.99 -16.95
N PRO A 25 0.67 -5.12 -15.93
CA PRO A 25 1.53 -3.97 -15.69
C PRO A 25 2.87 -4.42 -15.07
N LEU A 26 3.93 -4.30 -15.84
CA LEU A 26 5.28 -4.72 -15.48
C LEU A 26 6.06 -3.57 -14.84
N THR A 27 5.91 -2.35 -15.35
CA THR A 27 6.68 -1.19 -14.88
C THR A 27 5.99 -0.47 -13.73
N PHE A 28 6.76 0.34 -12.99
CA PHE A 28 6.20 1.18 -11.93
C PHE A 28 5.22 2.22 -12.48
N ALA A 29 5.54 2.85 -13.61
CA ALA A 29 4.66 3.81 -14.28
C ALA A 29 3.32 3.17 -14.66
N GLU A 30 3.36 1.96 -15.23
CA GLU A 30 2.15 1.18 -15.55
C GLU A 30 1.33 0.90 -14.28
N ARG A 31 1.95 0.48 -13.18
CA ARG A 31 1.23 0.23 -11.92
C ARG A 31 0.67 1.50 -11.29
N ARG A 32 1.39 2.63 -11.36
CA ARG A 32 0.92 3.92 -10.82
C ARG A 32 -0.26 4.47 -11.63
N SER A 33 -0.25 4.27 -12.95
CA SER A 33 -1.36 4.66 -13.81
C SER A 33 -2.66 3.94 -13.46
N VAL A 34 -2.60 2.64 -13.09
CA VAL A 34 -3.76 1.90 -12.56
C VAL A 34 -4.35 2.64 -11.36
N LEU A 35 -3.51 3.03 -10.41
CA LEU A 35 -3.94 3.77 -9.23
C LEU A 35 -4.54 5.14 -9.60
N GLN A 36 -3.92 5.87 -10.52
CA GLN A 36 -4.44 7.16 -10.98
C GLN A 36 -5.85 7.04 -11.58
N VAL A 37 -6.10 6.00 -12.39
CA VAL A 37 -7.43 5.75 -12.97
C VAL A 37 -8.47 5.41 -11.90
N LEU A 38 -8.09 4.67 -10.86
CA LEU A 38 -8.98 4.42 -9.72
C LEU A 38 -9.25 5.72 -8.94
N GLU A 39 -8.21 6.55 -8.73
CA GLU A 39 -8.31 7.83 -8.04
C GLU A 39 -9.23 8.84 -8.74
N GLN A 40 -9.38 8.76 -10.07
CA GLN A 40 -10.35 9.57 -10.84
C GLN A 40 -11.80 9.34 -10.39
N HIS A 41 -12.13 8.16 -9.85
CA HIS A 41 -13.47 7.83 -9.37
C HIS A 41 -13.66 8.17 -7.88
N GLY A 42 -12.57 8.39 -7.16
CA GLY A 42 -12.54 8.80 -5.76
C GLY A 42 -11.29 8.34 -5.02
N PRO A 43 -11.06 8.86 -3.81
CA PRO A 43 -9.84 8.60 -3.06
C PRO A 43 -9.69 7.12 -2.65
N VAL A 44 -8.49 6.59 -2.86
CA VAL A 44 -8.09 5.23 -2.49
C VAL A 44 -7.26 5.27 -1.20
N GLU A 45 -7.61 4.46 -0.21
CA GLU A 45 -6.86 4.35 1.06
C GLU A 45 -5.72 3.34 0.97
N VAL A 46 -5.95 2.22 0.28
CA VAL A 46 -4.96 1.14 0.16
C VAL A 46 -4.95 0.67 -1.28
N PHE A 47 -3.76 0.54 -1.86
CA PHE A 47 -3.56 -0.10 -3.16
C PHE A 47 -2.38 -1.06 -3.05
N LYS A 48 -2.63 -2.35 -3.26
CA LYS A 48 -1.62 -3.38 -3.06
C LYS A 48 -1.73 -4.47 -4.11
N MET A 49 -0.60 -4.85 -4.69
CA MET A 49 -0.49 -6.03 -5.55
C MET A 49 -0.69 -7.32 -4.74
N THR A 50 -1.49 -8.24 -5.28
CA THR A 50 -1.73 -9.54 -4.65
C THR A 50 -0.46 -10.40 -4.78
N PRO A 51 0.02 -11.05 -3.70
CA PRO A 51 1.21 -11.89 -3.77
C PRO A 51 1.06 -12.97 -4.84
N GLY A 52 2.06 -13.11 -5.71
CA GLY A 52 2.07 -14.11 -6.79
C GLY A 52 1.32 -13.72 -8.07
N PHE A 53 0.63 -12.57 -8.11
CA PHE A 53 -0.17 -12.15 -9.27
C PHE A 53 0.08 -10.68 -9.63
N ASN A 54 0.92 -10.42 -10.64
CA ASN A 54 1.32 -9.06 -11.04
C ASN A 54 0.23 -8.25 -11.75
N ALA A 55 -0.82 -8.91 -12.24
CA ALA A 55 -1.98 -8.29 -12.87
C ALA A 55 -3.14 -8.05 -11.89
N ASN A 56 -3.01 -8.49 -10.64
CA ASN A 56 -4.11 -8.52 -9.67
C ASN A 56 -3.81 -7.63 -8.47
N PHE A 57 -4.68 -6.67 -8.22
CA PHE A 57 -4.53 -5.69 -7.16
C PHE A 57 -5.72 -5.76 -6.20
N MET A 58 -5.44 -5.63 -4.92
CA MET A 58 -6.41 -5.39 -3.86
C MET A 58 -6.41 -3.89 -3.57
N SER A 59 -7.59 -3.27 -3.65
CA SER A 59 -7.75 -1.85 -3.36
C SER A 59 -8.86 -1.63 -2.33
N VAL A 60 -8.67 -0.66 -1.46
CA VAL A 60 -9.69 -0.21 -0.49
C VAL A 60 -9.94 1.26 -0.75
N THR A 61 -11.18 1.59 -1.11
CA THR A 61 -11.61 2.97 -1.35
C THR A 61 -11.94 3.67 -0.03
N LYS A 62 -11.88 5.01 -0.01
CA LYS A 62 -12.28 5.78 1.17
C LYS A 62 -13.80 5.69 1.44
N HIS A 63 -14.61 5.56 0.39
CA HIS A 63 -16.07 5.58 0.48
C HIS A 63 -16.69 4.37 -0.23
N SER A 64 -17.71 3.74 0.36
CA SER A 64 -18.37 2.55 -0.22
C SER A 64 -19.06 2.86 -1.55
N ALA A 65 -19.63 4.06 -1.66
CA ALA A 65 -20.20 4.55 -2.91
C ALA A 65 -19.17 4.56 -4.07
N THR A 66 -17.90 4.85 -3.80
CA THR A 66 -16.83 4.82 -4.81
C THR A 66 -16.55 3.39 -5.27
N ALA A 67 -16.48 2.43 -4.33
CA ALA A 67 -16.33 1.01 -4.68
C ALA A 67 -17.48 0.52 -5.57
N SER A 68 -18.74 0.82 -5.20
CA SER A 68 -19.91 0.45 -6.01
C SER A 68 -19.90 1.09 -7.39
N ARG A 69 -19.49 2.36 -7.49
CA ARG A 69 -19.35 3.07 -8.79
C ARG A 69 -18.27 2.45 -9.66
N LEU A 70 -17.11 2.13 -9.11
CA LEU A 70 -16.01 1.50 -9.83
C LEU A 70 -16.37 0.10 -10.36
N VAL A 71 -17.14 -0.66 -9.58
CA VAL A 71 -17.69 -1.94 -10.02
C VAL A 71 -18.70 -1.74 -11.16
N ALA A 72 -19.58 -0.75 -11.04
CA ALA A 72 -20.58 -0.44 -12.06
C ALA A 72 -19.99 0.15 -13.35
N SER A 73 -18.88 0.88 -13.27
CA SER A 73 -18.16 1.43 -14.43
C SER A 73 -17.17 0.44 -15.04
N SER A 74 -17.06 -0.77 -14.49
CA SER A 74 -16.19 -1.80 -15.03
C SER A 74 -16.77 -2.42 -16.31
N PRO A 75 -15.95 -2.70 -17.34
CA PRO A 75 -14.50 -2.51 -17.42
C PRO A 75 -14.06 -1.08 -17.78
N LEU A 76 -12.98 -0.60 -17.16
CA LEU A 76 -12.36 0.70 -17.48
C LEU A 76 -11.19 0.51 -18.44
N THR A 77 -11.02 1.43 -19.38
CA THR A 77 -9.92 1.40 -20.34
C THR A 77 -9.15 2.71 -20.27
N TYR A 78 -7.82 2.61 -20.33
CA TYR A 78 -6.94 3.76 -20.31
C TYR A 78 -5.67 3.50 -21.12
N SER A 79 -4.98 4.57 -21.52
CA SER A 79 -3.74 4.48 -22.27
C SER A 79 -2.60 5.23 -21.58
N ILE A 80 -1.38 4.72 -21.78
CA ILE A 80 -0.14 5.33 -21.27
C ILE A 80 0.77 5.64 -22.47
N PRO A 81 1.38 6.83 -22.54
CA PRO A 81 2.38 7.11 -23.56
C PRO A 81 3.64 6.25 -23.32
N VAL A 82 4.09 5.53 -24.34
CA VAL A 82 5.34 4.78 -24.34
C VAL A 82 6.42 5.65 -25.00
N PRO A 83 7.51 5.99 -24.30
CA PRO A 83 8.66 6.63 -24.92
C PRO A 83 9.21 5.71 -26.01
N ARG A 84 9.38 6.22 -27.24
CA ARG A 84 10.12 5.49 -28.27
C ARG A 84 11.60 5.48 -27.88
N GLU A 85 12.22 4.30 -27.85
CA GLU A 85 13.67 4.17 -27.76
C GLU A 85 14.30 4.66 -29.07
N THR A 86 14.43 5.97 -29.24
CA THR A 86 15.35 6.52 -30.23
C THR A 86 16.75 6.36 -29.68
N THR A 87 17.51 5.41 -30.22
CA THR A 87 18.96 5.29 -30.04
C THR A 87 19.65 6.54 -30.58
N GLU A 88 19.63 7.63 -29.81
CA GLU A 88 20.61 8.69 -29.91
C GLU A 88 21.15 8.93 -28.51
N VAL A 89 22.39 8.48 -28.32
CA VAL A 89 23.20 8.81 -27.14
C VAL A 89 23.40 10.32 -27.16
N SER A 90 22.57 11.05 -26.42
CA SER A 90 22.85 12.44 -26.07
C SER A 90 23.37 12.46 -24.63
N LEU A 91 24.70 12.56 -24.53
CA LEU A 91 25.39 12.90 -23.30
C LEU A 91 25.16 14.39 -23.01
N ALA A 92 24.88 14.67 -21.73
CA ALA A 92 24.87 15.96 -21.03
C ALA A 92 23.50 16.63 -20.84
N GLY A 93 23.22 16.98 -19.57
CA GLY A 93 22.16 17.90 -19.18
C GLY A 93 21.63 17.59 -17.78
N ILE A 94 22.29 18.11 -16.75
CA ILE A 94 21.64 18.31 -15.44
C ILE A 94 20.51 19.30 -15.72
N ASP A 95 19.28 18.80 -15.83
CA ASP A 95 18.10 19.65 -15.97
C ASP A 95 17.04 19.23 -14.95
N GLU A 96 16.36 20.26 -14.47
CA GLU A 96 15.46 20.31 -13.33
C GLU A 96 14.39 19.20 -13.35
N PRO A 97 14.04 18.57 -12.20
CA PRO A 97 13.02 17.51 -12.20
C PRO A 97 11.66 18.10 -12.59
N ALA A 98 11.24 17.82 -13.81
CA ALA A 98 9.92 18.17 -14.31
C ALA A 98 8.83 17.68 -13.31
N PRO A 99 7.78 18.48 -13.05
CA PRO A 99 6.70 18.07 -12.16
C PRO A 99 6.08 16.75 -12.62
N PHE A 100 6.00 15.79 -11.71
CA PHE A 100 5.54 14.40 -11.93
C PHE A 100 4.09 14.25 -12.43
N ASP A 101 3.37 15.35 -12.64
CA ASP A 101 1.95 15.40 -13.03
C ASP A 101 1.72 15.73 -14.52
N ALA A 102 2.78 15.79 -15.34
CA ALA A 102 2.68 16.34 -16.70
C ALA A 102 1.74 15.56 -17.67
N HIS A 103 1.44 14.29 -17.43
CA HIS A 103 0.53 13.51 -18.30
C HIS A 103 -0.35 12.53 -17.51
N PRO A 104 -1.56 12.94 -17.07
CA PRO A 104 -2.52 12.00 -16.51
C PRO A 104 -2.95 10.98 -17.58
N PRO A 105 -3.20 9.70 -17.22
CA PRO A 105 -3.69 8.70 -18.15
C PRO A 105 -5.05 9.14 -18.72
N LEU A 106 -5.15 9.12 -20.04
CA LEU A 106 -6.37 9.48 -20.76
C LEU A 106 -7.39 8.35 -20.58
N THR A 107 -8.50 8.66 -19.92
CA THR A 107 -9.67 7.78 -19.86
C THR A 107 -10.61 8.11 -21.01
N SER A 108 -10.91 7.12 -21.86
CA SER A 108 -11.83 7.30 -22.98
C SER A 108 -13.26 7.44 -22.48
N GLY A 109 -13.68 8.68 -22.22
CA GLY A 109 -15.03 9.02 -21.78
C GLY A 109 -15.36 10.52 -21.77
N ALA A 110 -14.42 11.42 -22.07
CA ALA A 110 -14.66 12.85 -22.19
C ALA A 110 -14.37 13.33 -23.62
N ALA A 111 -15.29 14.14 -24.13
CA ALA A 111 -15.43 14.61 -25.51
C ALA A 111 -14.13 14.87 -26.29
N ALA A 112 -14.12 14.39 -27.53
CA ALA A 112 -13.19 14.81 -28.56
C ALA A 112 -13.27 16.33 -28.76
N SER A 113 -12.19 17.03 -28.46
CA SER A 113 -11.97 18.39 -28.95
C SER A 113 -10.50 18.53 -29.31
N ASP A 114 -10.28 18.96 -30.55
CA ASP A 114 -9.02 19.24 -31.23
C ASP A 114 -7.87 19.69 -30.33
N ARG A 115 -6.73 19.00 -30.45
CA ARG A 115 -5.40 19.61 -30.24
C ARG A 115 -4.40 19.05 -31.25
N ASP A 116 -3.97 19.95 -32.12
CA ASP A 116 -2.85 19.81 -33.03
C ASP A 116 -1.51 19.46 -32.32
N SER A 117 -0.77 18.56 -32.96
CA SER A 117 0.70 18.44 -33.00
C SER A 117 1.49 18.28 -31.69
N VAL A 118 1.71 17.01 -31.28
CA VAL A 118 2.74 16.53 -30.33
C VAL A 118 3.25 15.18 -30.89
N PRO A 119 4.57 14.84 -30.82
CA PRO A 119 5.17 13.78 -31.64
C PRO A 119 4.49 12.44 -31.42
N ASP A 120 4.47 11.65 -32.50
CA ASP A 120 3.94 10.29 -32.67
C ASP A 120 4.31 9.35 -31.50
N SER A 121 3.61 9.53 -30.39
CA SER A 121 3.81 8.83 -29.13
C SER A 121 3.01 7.54 -29.20
N GLN A 122 3.69 6.41 -29.17
CA GLN A 122 3.00 5.12 -29.19
C GLN A 122 2.29 4.93 -27.86
N TYR A 123 0.96 4.78 -27.88
CA TYR A 123 0.18 4.55 -26.66
C TYR A 123 0.02 3.06 -26.40
N LYS A 124 0.19 2.66 -25.14
CA LYS A 124 -0.12 1.31 -24.67
C LYS A 124 -1.45 1.34 -23.93
N GLU A 125 -2.41 0.56 -24.43
CA GLU A 125 -3.75 0.45 -23.87
C GLU A 125 -3.82 -0.63 -22.78
N PHE A 126 -4.57 -0.35 -21.73
CA PHE A 126 -4.83 -1.25 -20.62
C PHE A 126 -6.32 -1.27 -20.29
N LYS A 127 -6.80 -2.46 -19.93
CA LYS A 127 -8.16 -2.73 -19.49
C LYS A 127 -8.16 -3.17 -18.03
N LEU A 128 -9.06 -2.58 -17.25
CA LEU A 128 -9.26 -2.77 -15.82
C LEU A 128 -10.62 -3.41 -15.58
N ASN A 129 -10.62 -4.64 -15.08
CA ASN A 129 -11.82 -5.30 -14.59
C ASN A 129 -11.85 -5.18 -13.07
N VAL A 130 -12.93 -4.63 -12.53
CA VAL A 130 -13.09 -4.32 -11.11
C VAL A 130 -14.22 -5.16 -10.54
N PHE A 131 -13.92 -5.87 -9.46
CA PHE A 131 -14.85 -6.76 -8.79
C PHE A 131 -15.01 -6.37 -7.32
N PRO A 132 -16.21 -6.49 -6.73
CA PRO A 132 -16.38 -6.31 -5.30
C PRO A 132 -15.69 -7.46 -4.55
N GLU A 133 -14.99 -7.15 -3.47
CA GLU A 133 -14.29 -8.16 -2.66
C GLU A 133 -14.60 -7.98 -1.15
N PRO A 134 -15.87 -8.20 -0.72
CA PRO A 134 -16.28 -8.00 0.66
C PRO A 134 -15.73 -9.06 1.62
N ASP A 135 -15.37 -10.24 1.12
CA ASP A 135 -14.90 -11.36 1.95
C ASP A 135 -13.38 -11.34 2.15
N TYR A 136 -12.68 -10.34 1.62
CA TYR A 136 -11.24 -10.22 1.79
C TYR A 136 -10.88 -10.07 3.27
N GLN A 137 -10.03 -10.97 3.75
CA GLN A 137 -9.65 -10.98 5.15
C GLN A 137 -8.46 -10.05 5.42
N HIS A 138 -8.72 -8.74 5.43
CA HIS A 138 -7.70 -7.70 5.64
C HIS A 138 -6.80 -7.95 6.86
N ARG A 139 -7.38 -8.44 7.95
CA ARG A 139 -6.64 -8.75 9.19
C ARG A 139 -5.53 -9.78 8.96
N PHE A 140 -5.80 -10.84 8.20
CA PHE A 140 -4.79 -11.87 7.91
C PHE A 140 -3.81 -11.40 6.83
N ALA A 141 -4.28 -10.64 5.84
CA ALA A 141 -3.43 -10.06 4.82
C ALA A 141 -2.42 -9.03 5.36
N MET A 142 -2.76 -8.35 6.45
CA MET A 142 -1.89 -7.40 7.15
C MET A 142 -1.04 -8.06 8.24
N ALA A 143 -1.38 -9.26 8.70
CA ALA A 143 -0.61 -9.98 9.72
C ALA A 143 0.89 -10.15 9.40
N PRO A 144 1.33 -10.44 8.15
CA PRO A 144 2.76 -10.52 7.86
C PRO A 144 3.45 -9.15 7.76
N SER A 145 2.72 -8.04 7.81
CA SER A 145 3.32 -6.71 7.79
C SER A 145 4.15 -6.48 9.05
N PRO A 146 5.39 -5.95 8.94
CA PRO A 146 6.20 -5.60 10.10
C PRO A 146 5.51 -4.55 11.00
N LEU A 147 4.63 -3.72 10.43
CA LEU A 147 3.85 -2.73 11.16
C LEU A 147 2.83 -3.35 12.13
N CYS A 148 2.40 -4.58 11.85
CA CYS A 148 1.45 -5.31 12.69
C CYS A 148 2.16 -6.26 13.68
N GLN A 149 3.48 -6.35 13.63
CA GLN A 149 4.24 -7.15 14.57
C GLN A 149 4.41 -6.38 15.90
N PRO A 150 4.44 -7.10 17.04
CA PRO A 150 4.84 -6.50 18.30
C PRO A 150 6.23 -5.88 18.19
N TRP A 151 6.45 -4.78 18.91
CA TRP A 151 7.76 -4.13 18.96
C TRP A 151 8.83 -5.13 19.46
N PRO A 152 10.02 -5.20 18.83
CA PRO A 152 11.00 -6.25 19.11
C PRO A 152 11.50 -6.21 20.57
N PRO A 153 11.57 -7.32 21.32
CA PRO A 153 11.82 -7.30 22.76
C PRO A 153 13.20 -6.75 23.18
N VAL A 154 14.11 -6.58 22.22
CA VAL A 154 15.46 -6.06 22.42
C VAL A 154 15.46 -4.67 23.07
N TYR A 155 14.41 -3.86 22.85
CA TYR A 155 14.30 -2.55 23.49
C TYR A 155 14.19 -2.64 25.03
N GLU A 156 13.70 -3.74 25.59
CA GLU A 156 13.54 -3.90 27.04
C GLU A 156 14.90 -3.91 27.75
N GLN A 157 15.96 -4.26 27.02
CA GLN A 157 17.33 -4.36 27.52
C GLN A 157 18.14 -3.08 27.25
N ASP A 158 17.58 -2.11 26.54
CA ASP A 158 18.26 -0.88 26.18
C ASP A 158 18.40 0.06 27.39
N ARG A 159 19.65 0.19 27.85
CA ARG A 159 20.08 1.11 28.91
C ARG A 159 20.94 2.25 28.39
N SER A 160 20.87 2.57 27.09
CA SER A 160 21.65 3.64 26.49
C SER A 160 21.30 5.01 27.08
N PHE A 161 22.30 5.90 27.14
CA PHE A 161 22.12 7.27 27.59
C PHE A 161 21.07 8.02 26.74
N MET A 162 21.08 7.79 25.43
CA MET A 162 20.12 8.40 24.51
C MET A 162 18.68 7.99 24.84
N ALA A 163 18.43 6.71 25.12
CA ALA A 163 17.12 6.26 25.52
C ALA A 163 16.66 6.86 26.85
N ALA A 164 17.57 7.07 27.80
CA ALA A 164 17.27 7.74 29.06
C ALA A 164 16.89 9.21 28.86
N VAL A 165 17.66 9.95 28.05
CA VAL A 165 17.38 11.37 27.73
C VAL A 165 16.05 11.51 26.99
N LEU A 166 15.80 10.67 25.98
CA LEU A 166 14.55 10.71 25.21
C LEU A 166 13.33 10.35 26.05
N LYS A 167 13.44 9.40 26.99
CA LYS A 167 12.35 9.11 27.94
C LYS A 167 11.96 10.32 28.79
N GLN A 168 12.91 11.21 29.07
CA GLN A 168 12.67 12.41 29.86
C GLN A 168 12.08 13.56 29.02
N SER A 169 12.47 13.67 27.75
CA SER A 169 12.02 14.75 26.86
C SER A 169 10.74 14.44 26.08
N LEU A 170 10.40 13.16 25.88
CA LEU A 170 9.24 12.76 25.07
C LEU A 170 7.92 12.94 25.83
N PRO A 171 6.87 13.49 25.18
CA PRO A 171 5.52 13.51 25.72
C PRO A 171 5.01 12.09 25.98
N ARG A 172 4.23 11.87 27.05
CA ARG A 172 3.63 10.57 27.39
C ARG A 172 2.52 10.19 26.40
N THR A 173 2.92 9.73 25.22
CA THR A 173 2.04 9.21 24.16
C THR A 173 2.28 7.73 23.93
N ILE A 174 1.39 7.09 23.17
CA ILE A 174 1.52 5.67 22.79
C ILE A 174 2.82 5.42 21.99
N ALA A 175 3.28 6.41 21.21
CA ALA A 175 4.50 6.33 20.40
C ALA A 175 5.79 6.57 21.21
N ALA A 176 5.70 7.22 22.38
CA ALA A 176 6.87 7.64 23.17
C ALA A 176 7.81 6.48 23.51
N LYS A 177 7.25 5.29 23.78
CA LYS A 177 8.03 4.09 24.09
C LYS A 177 8.87 3.63 22.90
N GLY A 178 8.35 3.70 21.68
CA GLY A 178 9.12 3.36 20.47
C GLY A 178 10.17 4.42 20.16
N LEU A 179 9.78 5.70 20.24
CA LEU A 179 10.66 6.84 19.97
C LEU A 179 11.84 6.94 20.94
N ALA A 180 11.64 6.58 22.21
CA ALA A 180 12.74 6.52 23.17
C ALA A 180 13.86 5.56 22.74
N HIS A 181 13.52 4.52 21.97
CA HIS A 181 14.40 3.41 21.61
C HIS A 181 14.70 3.38 20.11
N TRP A 182 14.66 4.53 19.45
CA TRP A 182 14.75 4.61 17.99
C TRP A 182 16.12 4.25 17.41
N PHE A 183 17.18 4.40 18.19
CA PHE A 183 18.56 4.09 17.80
C PHE A 183 18.92 2.59 17.86
N LEU A 184 17.95 1.72 18.16
CA LEU A 184 18.24 0.30 18.25
C LEU A 184 18.35 -0.33 16.86
N ASP A 185 19.46 -1.02 16.64
CA ASP A 185 19.62 -1.88 15.47
C ASP A 185 18.72 -3.11 15.58
N PHE A 186 17.56 -3.05 14.92
CA PHE A 186 16.62 -4.16 14.81
C PHE A 186 17.08 -5.28 13.84
N ASN A 187 18.27 -5.14 13.23
CA ASN A 187 18.85 -6.11 12.31
C ASN A 187 19.34 -7.39 13.01
N LYS A 188 19.42 -7.41 14.35
CA LYS A 188 19.70 -8.63 15.10
C LYS A 188 18.41 -9.47 15.14
N PRO A 189 18.44 -10.74 14.69
CA PRO A 189 17.25 -11.57 14.71
C PRO A 189 16.75 -11.66 16.15
N ALA A 190 15.57 -11.09 16.41
CA ALA A 190 14.90 -11.29 17.68
C ALA A 190 14.78 -12.80 17.92
N GLN A 191 15.09 -13.26 19.14
CA GLN A 191 14.70 -14.59 19.59
C GLN A 191 13.24 -14.80 19.18
N SER A 192 12.97 -15.89 18.44
CA SER A 192 11.70 -16.00 17.72
C SER A 192 10.53 -15.71 18.65
N TYR A 193 9.64 -14.80 18.27
CA TYR A 193 8.44 -14.48 19.04
C TYR A 193 7.64 -15.74 19.39
N LYS A 194 7.69 -16.76 18.51
CA LYS A 194 7.16 -18.10 18.74
C LYS A 194 7.78 -18.75 19.99
N ALA A 195 9.10 -18.73 20.15
CA ALA A 195 9.78 -19.28 21.32
C ALA A 195 9.39 -18.56 22.62
N ARG A 196 9.37 -17.22 22.65
CA ARG A 196 8.94 -16.44 23.83
C ARG A 196 7.47 -16.71 24.18
N ARG A 197 6.59 -16.81 23.17
CA ARG A 197 5.17 -17.15 23.35
C ARG A 197 4.98 -18.56 23.89
N LEU A 198 5.78 -19.53 23.44
CA LEU A 198 5.73 -20.91 23.93
C LEU A 198 6.24 -20.99 25.37
N GLN A 199 7.30 -20.27 25.72
CA GLN A 199 7.76 -20.13 27.11
C GLN A 199 6.68 -19.50 27.99
N LEU A 200 6.08 -18.37 27.61
CA LEU A 200 4.99 -17.76 28.39
C LEU A 200 3.79 -18.70 28.57
N LYS A 201 3.48 -19.54 27.56
CA LYS A 201 2.42 -20.55 27.68
C LYS A 201 2.72 -21.65 28.69
N SER A 202 3.99 -22.03 28.89
CA SER A 202 4.34 -23.01 29.91
C SER A 202 4.27 -22.46 31.34
N TRP A 203 4.21 -21.13 31.49
CA TRP A 203 4.11 -20.43 32.78
C TRP A 203 2.64 -20.16 33.17
N LEU A 204 1.67 -20.60 32.37
CA LEU A 204 0.25 -20.50 32.75
C LEU A 204 -0.02 -21.44 33.93
N PRO A 205 -0.77 -21.02 34.96
CA PRO A 205 -1.08 -21.86 36.13
C PRO A 205 -1.71 -23.21 35.75
N SER A 206 -2.48 -23.25 34.67
CA SER A 206 -3.08 -24.48 34.11
C SER A 206 -2.07 -25.50 33.59
N LYS A 207 -0.81 -25.11 33.36
CA LYS A 207 0.24 -25.96 32.78
C LYS A 207 1.42 -26.20 33.73
N MET A 208 1.42 -25.60 34.91
CA MET A 208 2.39 -25.90 35.95
C MET A 208 2.01 -27.25 36.58
N LYS A 209 2.85 -28.28 36.39
CA LYS A 209 2.75 -29.50 37.21
C LYS A 209 3.24 -29.14 38.62
N GLY A 210 2.35 -29.29 39.60
CA GLY A 210 2.71 -29.25 41.02
C GLY A 210 3.47 -30.49 41.44
#